data_AF-A0AB34VEW1-F1
#
_entry.id   AF-A0AB34VEW1-F1
#
_cell.length_a   1.000
_cell.length_b   1.000
_cell.length_c   1.000
_cell.angle_alpha   90.00
_cell.angle_beta   90.00
_cell.angle_gamma   90.00
#
_symmetry.space_group_name_H-M   'P 1'
#
loop_
_entity.id
_entity.type
_entity.pdbx_description
1 polymer ?
#
loop_
_entity_poly.entity_id
_entity_poly.type
_entity_poly.pdbx_seq_one_letter_code
_entity_poly.pdbx_strand_id
1 'polypeptide(L)'
;MELSKFEVRTGLWPHMHFTDIEYDHRGGSYEIYATDVTNQTKSKLFICRTTDEQQAKQLAEQFKIWLPKVNSRKRKATAKSALTGYDRVACHKG
;
A
#
# COMPACT_ATOMS: atom_id res chain seq x y z
N MET A 1 8.28 10.45 -8.36
CA MET A 1 7.80 10.39 -6.95
C MET A 1 8.81 9.60 -6.14
N GLU A 2 9.04 9.95 -4.87
CA GLU A 2 10.01 9.25 -4.00
C GLU A 2 9.36 8.09 -3.21
N LEU A 3 10.17 7.08 -2.86
CA LEU A 3 9.73 5.90 -2.10
C LEU A 3 9.03 6.26 -0.79
N SER A 4 9.54 7.25 -0.05
CA SER A 4 8.96 7.68 1.23
C SER A 4 7.52 8.21 1.07
N LYS A 5 7.23 8.92 -0.03
CA LYS A 5 5.87 9.42 -0.30
C LYS A 5 4.91 8.29 -0.66
N PHE A 6 5.41 7.28 -1.39
CA PHE A 6 4.66 6.06 -1.69
C PHE A 6 4.38 5.25 -0.42
N GLU A 7 5.37 5.08 0.46
CA GLU A 7 5.22 4.42 1.77
C GLU A 7 4.20 5.12 2.67
N VAL A 8 4.24 6.46 2.74
CA VAL A 8 3.25 7.22 3.53
C VAL A 8 1.85 7.04 2.96
N ARG A 9 1.65 7.20 1.65
CA ARG A 9 0.31 7.06 1.02
C ARG A 9 -0.28 5.68 1.20
N THR A 10 0.52 4.64 0.96
CA THR A 10 0.08 3.26 1.12
C THR A 10 -0.03 2.87 2.60
N GLY A 11 0.77 3.49 3.49
CA GLY A 11 0.79 3.29 4.93
C GLY A 11 -0.45 3.80 5.67
N LEU A 12 -1.12 4.84 5.15
CA LEU A 12 -2.36 5.38 5.71
C LEU A 12 -3.55 4.41 5.68
N TRP A 13 -3.42 3.29 4.96
CA TRP A 13 -4.45 2.26 4.83
C TRP A 13 -3.97 0.94 5.46
N PRO A 14 -4.07 0.80 6.79
CA PRO A 14 -3.53 -0.36 7.52
C PRO A 14 -4.27 -1.67 7.19
N HIS A 15 -5.55 -1.58 6.79
CA HIS A 15 -6.40 -2.73 6.46
C HIS A 15 -6.40 -3.09 4.97
N MET A 16 -5.80 -2.26 4.11
CA MET A 16 -5.69 -2.58 2.67
C MET A 16 -4.40 -3.32 2.36
N HIS A 17 -4.56 -4.40 1.59
CA HIS A 17 -3.50 -5.24 1.07
C HIS A 17 -3.37 -5.00 -0.42
N PHE A 18 -2.70 -3.90 -0.79
CA PHE A 18 -2.44 -3.65 -2.20
C PHE A 18 -1.66 -4.84 -2.80
N THR A 19 -2.24 -5.46 -3.82
CA THR A 19 -1.74 -6.65 -4.51
C THR A 19 -1.10 -6.29 -5.84
N ASP A 20 -1.51 -5.19 -6.47
CA ASP A 20 -1.00 -4.79 -7.78
C ASP A 20 -0.98 -3.26 -7.96
N ILE A 21 -0.34 -2.81 -9.04
CA ILE A 21 -0.34 -1.43 -9.51
C ILE A 21 -0.85 -1.40 -10.94
N GLU A 22 -1.88 -0.58 -11.17
CA GLU A 22 -2.45 -0.34 -12.48
C GLU A 22 -2.20 1.11 -12.88
N TYR A 23 -2.12 1.37 -14.19
CA TYR A 23 -2.25 2.72 -14.71
C TYR A 23 -3.34 2.74 -15.78
N ASP A 24 -4.04 3.86 -15.87
CA ASP A 24 -5.20 4.04 -16.75
C ASP A 24 -5.09 5.39 -17.46
N HIS A 25 -5.55 5.46 -18.71
CA HIS A 25 -5.54 6.69 -19.48
C HIS A 25 -6.87 7.43 -19.26
N ARG A 26 -6.81 8.59 -18.60
CA ARG A 26 -7.96 9.45 -18.32
C ARG A 26 -7.71 10.88 -18.77
N GLY A 27 -8.56 11.33 -19.71
CA GLY A 27 -8.65 12.75 -20.08
C GLY A 27 -7.34 13.38 -20.56
N GLY A 28 -6.51 12.64 -21.31
CA GLY A 28 -5.22 13.13 -21.80
C GLY A 28 -4.08 13.01 -20.80
N SER A 29 -4.28 12.27 -19.70
CA SER A 29 -3.25 11.95 -18.73
C SER A 29 -3.32 10.49 -18.32
N TYR A 30 -2.22 9.97 -17.80
CA TYR A 30 -2.08 8.63 -17.26
C TYR A 30 -2.11 8.69 -15.74
N GLU A 31 -3.11 8.06 -15.16
CA GLU A 31 -3.30 7.97 -13.72
C GLU A 31 -2.83 6.60 -13.23
N ILE A 32 -2.09 6.59 -12.13
CA ILE A 32 -1.50 5.39 -11.55
C ILE A 32 -2.19 5.11 -10.22
N TYR A 33 -2.61 3.86 -10.06
CA TYR A 33 -3.40 3.36 -8.95
C TYR A 33 -2.75 2.14 -8.31
N ALA A 34 -2.76 2.08 -6.98
CA ALA A 34 -2.56 0.81 -6.28
C ALA A 34 -3.89 0.09 -6.14
N THR A 35 -3.92 -1.19 -6.43
CA THR A 35 -5.14 -2.00 -6.36
C THR A 35 -5.03 -3.07 -5.30
N ASP A 36 -6.10 -3.22 -4.53
CA ASP A 36 -6.32 -4.34 -3.61
C ASP A 36 -7.43 -5.19 -4.22
N VAL A 37 -7.05 -6.39 -4.66
CA VAL A 37 -7.97 -7.39 -5.20
C VAL A 37 -8.09 -8.49 -4.15
N THR A 38 -9.01 -8.31 -3.22
CA THR A 38 -9.35 -9.28 -2.17
C THR A 38 -10.83 -9.59 -2.23
N ASN A 39 -11.19 -10.89 -2.10
CA ASN A 39 -12.57 -11.37 -1.98
C ASN A 39 -13.57 -10.75 -2.99
N GLN A 40 -13.21 -10.75 -4.28
CA GLN A 40 -14.04 -10.22 -5.39
C GLN A 40 -14.28 -8.70 -5.36
N THR A 41 -13.71 -7.97 -4.40
CA THR A 41 -13.78 -6.52 -4.35
C THR A 41 -12.47 -5.95 -4.86
N LYS A 42 -12.56 -5.01 -5.80
CA LYS A 42 -11.40 -4.29 -6.35
C LYS A 42 -11.40 -2.87 -5.82
N SER A 43 -10.53 -2.60 -4.86
CA SER A 43 -10.30 -1.23 -4.38
C SER A 43 -9.15 -0.61 -5.15
N LYS A 44 -9.30 0.65 -5.56
CA LYS A 44 -8.26 1.42 -6.25
C LYS A 44 -7.89 2.65 -5.43
N LEU A 45 -6.62 2.80 -5.09
CA LEU A 45 -6.08 3.99 -4.45
C LEU A 45 -5.30 4.80 -5.48
N PHE A 46 -5.69 6.06 -5.68
CA PHE A 46 -4.97 6.98 -6.54
C PHE A 46 -3.58 7.31 -5.97
N ILE A 47 -2.53 7.15 -6.78
CA ILE A 47 -1.14 7.39 -6.37
C ILE A 47 -0.55 8.60 -7.04
N CYS A 48 -0.64 8.76 -8.35
CA CYS A 48 -0.21 9.98 -9.03
C CYS A 48 -0.73 9.97 -10.46
N ARG A 49 -0.57 11.10 -11.15
CA ARG A 49 -0.81 11.20 -12.58
C ARG A 49 0.39 11.80 -13.29
N THR A 50 0.55 11.45 -14.56
CA THR A 50 1.50 12.07 -15.49
C THR A 50 0.84 12.24 -16.85
N THR A 51 1.31 13.18 -17.64
CA THR A 51 0.86 13.38 -19.02
C THR A 51 1.64 12.52 -20.02
N ASP A 52 2.74 11.88 -19.60
CA ASP A 52 3.61 11.06 -20.43
C ASP A 52 3.39 9.57 -20.15
N GLU A 53 3.04 8.81 -21.19
CA GLU A 53 2.80 7.36 -21.13
C GLU A 53 4.05 6.59 -20.71
N GLN A 54 5.20 6.96 -21.25
CA GLN A 54 6.45 6.27 -20.98
C GLN A 54 6.86 6.48 -19.53
N GLN A 55 6.65 7.69 -19.01
CA GLN A 55 6.84 7.98 -17.60
C GLN A 55 5.82 7.23 -16.73
N ALA A 56 4.56 7.11 -17.16
CA ALA A 56 3.53 6.38 -16.43
C ALA A 56 3.89 4.90 -16.26
N LYS A 57 4.36 4.29 -17.35
CA LYS A 57 4.82 2.90 -17.38
C LYS A 57 6.02 2.68 -16.47
N GLN A 58 7.01 3.57 -16.52
CA GLN A 58 8.19 3.49 -15.64
C GLN A 58 7.80 3.61 -14.16
N LEU A 59 6.90 4.54 -13.82
CA LEU A 59 6.41 4.71 -12.45
C LEU A 59 5.61 3.50 -11.99
N ALA A 60 4.74 2.94 -12.83
CA ALA A 60 3.97 1.74 -12.51
C ALA A 60 4.89 0.54 -12.20
N GLU A 61 5.88 0.28 -13.05
CA GLU A 61 6.89 -0.78 -12.82
C GLU A 61 7.67 -0.54 -11.54
N GLN A 62 8.11 0.70 -11.30
CA GLN A 62 8.81 1.06 -10.07
C GLN A 62 7.96 0.82 -8.82
N PHE A 63 6.68 1.17 -8.86
CA PHE A 63 5.76 0.95 -7.74
C PHE A 63 5.44 -0.53 -7.54
N LYS A 64 5.36 -1.34 -8.61
CA LYS A 64 5.25 -2.80 -8.50
C LYS A 64 6.44 -3.41 -7.77
N ILE A 65 7.66 -2.91 -8.01
CA ILE A 65 8.86 -3.36 -7.28
C ILE A 65 8.83 -2.93 -5.81
N TRP A 66 8.22 -1.79 -5.51
CA TRP A 66 8.14 -1.27 -4.14
C TRP A 66 7.02 -1.90 -3.32
N LEU A 67 5.90 -2.29 -3.94
CA LEU A 67 4.74 -2.87 -3.27
C LEU A 67 5.09 -3.99 -2.27
N PRO A 68 5.90 -5.01 -2.65
CA PRO A 68 6.26 -6.09 -1.73
C PRO A 68 7.15 -5.61 -0.58
N LYS A 69 8.01 -4.60 -0.82
CA LYS A 69 8.88 -4.00 0.19
C LYS A 69 8.05 -3.27 1.24
N VAL A 70 7.05 -2.51 0.80
CA VAL A 70 6.11 -1.81 1.70
C VAL A 70 5.24 -2.81 2.47
N ASN A 71 4.68 -3.82 1.80
CA ASN A 71 3.87 -4.86 2.44
C ASN A 71 4.68 -5.67 3.47
N SER A 72 5.96 -5.95 3.20
CA SER A 72 6.87 -6.60 4.16
C SER A 72 7.15 -5.71 5.38
N ARG A 73 7.37 -4.41 5.18
CA ARG A 73 7.55 -3.44 6.28
C ARG A 73 6.29 -3.27 7.12
N LYS A 74 5.10 -3.22 6.50
CA LYS A 74 3.81 -3.22 7.21
C LYS A 74 3.67 -4.45 8.10
N ARG A 75 3.90 -5.67 7.57
CA ARG A 75 3.84 -6.91 8.36
C ARG A 75 4.79 -6.89 9.57
N LYS A 76 5.99 -6.32 9.43
CA LYS A 76 6.93 -6.16 10.54
C LYS A 76 6.47 -5.13 11.58
N ALA A 77 5.77 -4.07 11.17
CA ALA A 77 5.21 -3.08 12.08
C ALA A 77 4.01 -3.64 12.85
N THR A 78 3.09 -4.36 12.18
CA THR A 78 1.95 -5.00 12.85
C THR A 78 2.39 -6.11 13.82
N ALA A 79 3.43 -6.87 13.47
CA ALA A 79 4.01 -7.87 14.38
C ALA A 79 4.63 -7.24 15.63
N LYS A 80 5.26 -6.06 15.51
CA LYS A 80 5.80 -5.33 16.68
C LYS A 80 4.70 -4.78 17.59
N SER A 81 3.58 -4.31 17.05
CA SER A 81 2.42 -3.88 17.87
C SER A 81 1.65 -5.05 18.49
N ALA A 82 1.65 -6.23 17.86
CA ALA A 82 1.01 -7.43 18.43
C ALA A 82 1.78 -7.99 19.63
N LEU A 83 3.11 -7.81 19.68
CA LEU A 83 3.94 -8.25 20.81
C LEU A 83 3.90 -7.34 22.05
N THR A 84 3.29 -6.15 21.97
CA THR A 84 3.13 -5.24 23.11
C THR A 84 1.70 -5.21 23.68
N GLY A 85 0.79 -6.07 23.18
CA GLY A 85 -0.64 -6.07 23.55
C GLY A 85 -1.09 -7.18 24.50
N TYR A 86 -0.20 -8.09 24.91
CA TYR A 86 -0.53 -9.20 25.83
C TYR A 86 0.32 -9.18 27.10
N ASP A 87 0.35 -8.06 27.81
CA ASP A 87 0.82 -8.08 29.19
C ASP A 87 -0.16 -7.34 30.10
N ARG A 88 -0.60 -8.07 31.12
CA ARG A 88 -1.43 -7.67 32.28
C ARG A 88 -2.95 -7.72 32.16
N VAL A 89 -3.49 -8.93 32.25
CA VAL A 89 -4.55 -9.20 33.24
C VAL A 89 -4.12 -10.39 34.08
N ALA A 90 -3.36 -10.12 35.15
CA ALA A 90 -3.13 -11.10 36.20
C ALA A 90 -4.40 -11.18 37.05
N CYS A 91 -5.08 -12.33 37.01
CA CYS A 91 -6.18 -12.64 37.91
C CYS A 91 -5.68 -12.64 39.36
N HIS A 92 -6.12 -11.67 40.17
CA HIS A 92 -6.10 -11.80 41.62
C HIS A 92 -7.26 -12.72 42.04
N LYS A 93 -6.95 -13.95 42.45
CA LYS A 93 -7.85 -14.74 43.29
C LYS A 93 -7.72 -14.23 44.73
N GLY A 94 -8.84 -13.84 45.32
CA GLY A 94 -8.99 -13.63 46.76
C GLY A 94 -9.15 -14.96 47.51
#